data_AF-A0A9Q4PYK2-F1
#
_entry.id   AF-A0A9Q4PYK2-F1
#
_cell.length_a   1.000
_cell.length_b   1.000
_cell.length_c   1.000
_cell.angle_alpha   90.00
_cell.angle_beta   90.00
_cell.angle_gamma   90.00
#
_symmetry.space_group_name_H-M   'P 1'
#
loop_
_entity.id
_entity.type
_entity.pdbx_description
1 polymer ?
#
loop_
_entity_poly.entity_id
_entity_poly.type
_entity_poly.pdbx_seq_one_letter_code
_entity_poly.pdbx_strand_id
1 'polypeptide(L)' 'MDIYSRKFAVIVIIALASILALQVMANGNSASQQIDSETCELYIMDANINAKKYLSEFDQKCLDFKNLNR' A
#
# COMPACT_ATOMS: atom_id res chain seq x y z
N MET A 1 -0.38 4.58 -42.13
CA MET A 1 -0.13 4.58 -40.67
C MET A 1 -1.47 4.58 -39.98
N ASP A 2 -1.90 3.38 -39.64
CA ASP A 2 -3.24 2.91 -39.96
C ASP A 2 -4.21 3.07 -38.80
N ILE A 3 -5.48 3.25 -39.13
CA ILE A 3 -6.60 3.46 -38.20
C ILE A 3 -6.66 2.38 -37.10
N TYR A 4 -6.10 1.19 -37.38
CA TYR A 4 -5.88 0.08 -36.46
C TYR A 4 -4.93 0.43 -35.29
N SER A 5 -3.84 1.16 -35.56
CA SER A 5 -2.86 1.58 -34.56
C SER A 5 -3.45 2.60 -33.57
N ARG A 6 -4.31 3.51 -34.05
CA ARG A 6 -5.03 4.46 -33.18
C ARG A 6 -6.00 3.76 -32.23
N LYS A 7 -6.77 2.77 -32.71
CA LYS A 7 -7.70 2.02 -31.85
C LYS A 7 -6.96 1.17 -30.82
N PHE A 8 -5.87 0.54 -31.22
CA PHE A 8 -5.00 -0.21 -30.31
C PHE A 8 -4.43 0.68 -29.21
N ALA A 9 -3.91 1.87 -29.57
CA ALA A 9 -3.38 2.82 -28.59
C ALA A 9 -4.42 3.25 -27.55
N VAL A 10 -5.68 3.51 -27.97
CA VAL A 10 -6.76 3.87 -27.04
C VAL A 10 -7.09 2.74 -26.07
N ILE A 11 -7.16 1.49 -26.54
CA ILE A 11 -7.42 0.33 -25.68
C ILE A 11 -6.32 0.16 -24.64
N VAL A 12 -5.06 0.33 -25.04
CA VAL A 12 -3.91 0.24 -24.13
C VAL A 12 -3.97 1.33 -23.05
N ILE A 13 -4.29 2.57 -23.43
CA ILE A 13 -4.43 3.68 -22.46
C ILE A 13 -5.55 3.39 -21.46
N ILE A 14 -6.70 2.91 -21.92
CA ILE A 14 -7.82 2.56 -21.04
C ILE A 14 -7.39 1.44 -20.08
N ALA A 15 -6.76 0.38 -20.58
CA ALA A 15 -6.27 -0.72 -19.75
C ALA A 15 -5.29 -0.23 -18.66
N LEU A 16 -4.33 0.62 -19.04
CA LEU A 16 -3.37 1.21 -18.11
C LEU A 16 -4.06 2.10 -17.07
N ALA A 17 -5.02 2.92 -17.47
CA ALA A 17 -5.80 3.76 -16.56
C ALA A 17 -6.63 2.92 -15.56
N SER A 18 -7.22 1.82 -16.01
CA SER A 18 -7.95 0.87 -15.15
C SER A 18 -7.04 0.25 -14.10
N ILE A 19 -5.85 -0.21 -14.50
CA ILE A 19 -4.87 -0.80 -13.59
C ILE A 19 -4.39 0.25 -12.58
N LEU A 20 -4.13 1.48 -13.04
CA LEU A 20 -3.71 2.57 -12.17
C LEU A 20 -4.79 2.95 -11.15
N ALA A 21 -6.06 3.01 -11.56
CA ALA A 21 -7.18 3.25 -10.65
C ALA A 21 -7.28 2.15 -9.58
N LEU A 22 -7.12 0.88 -9.96
CA LEU A 22 -7.12 -0.25 -9.03
C LEU A 22 -5.96 -0.16 -8.02
N GLN A 23 -4.76 0.21 -8.48
CA GLN A 23 -3.59 0.40 -7.62
C GLN A 23 -3.79 1.54 -6.61
N VAL A 24 -4.41 2.65 -7.03
CA VAL A 24 -4.71 3.79 -6.13
C VAL A 24 -5.70 3.38 -5.04
N MET A 25 -6.76 2.63 -5.39
CA MET A 25 -7.72 2.12 -4.41
C MET A 25 -7.09 1.12 -3.44
N ALA A 26 -6.25 0.21 -3.94
CA ALA A 26 -5.56 -0.78 -3.11
C ALA A 26 -4.54 -0.14 -2.15
N ASN A 27 -3.82 0.89 -2.61
CA ASN A 27 -2.82 1.59 -1.79
C ASN A 27 -3.45 2.45 -0.68
N GLY A 28 -4.71 2.89 -0.83
CA GLY A 28 -5.43 3.61 0.21
C GLY A 28 -5.64 2.80 1.50
N ASN A 29 -5.67 1.47 1.40
CA ASN A 29 -5.87 0.59 2.55
C ASN A 29 -4.56 0.33 3.33
N SER A 30 -3.41 0.42 2.66
CA SER A 30 -2.08 0.29 3.28
C SER A 30 -1.60 1.59 3.93
N ALA A 31 -2.13 2.75 3.52
CA ALA A 31 -1.72 4.06 4.03
C ALA A 31 -2.04 4.30 5.52
N SER A 32 -2.87 3.46 6.13
CA SER A 32 -3.24 3.57 7.55
C SER A 32 -2.44 2.66 8.47
N GLN A 33 -1.68 1.70 7.93
CA GLN A 33 -0.83 0.81 8.70
C GLN A 33 0.46 1.54 9.10
N GLN A 34 0.57 1.85 10.37
CA GLN A 34 1.73 2.46 11.00
C GLN A 34 2.50 1.40 11.79
N ILE A 35 3.80 1.62 11.98
CA ILE A 35 4.67 0.71 12.73
C ILE A 35 4.96 1.32 14.09
N ASP A 36 4.78 0.55 15.15
CA ASP A 36 5.19 0.93 16.49
C ASP A 36 6.70 0.74 16.63
N SER A 37 7.45 1.80 16.91
CA SER A 37 8.91 1.74 16.93
C SER A 37 9.49 0.95 18.11
N GLU A 38 8.71 0.70 19.16
CA GLU A 38 9.19 -0.01 20.36
C GLU A 38 9.05 -1.53 20.19
N THR A 39 7.90 -1.97 19.68
CA THR A 39 7.57 -3.40 19.49
C THR A 39 7.75 -3.88 18.05
N CYS A 40 7.94 -2.98 17.08
CA CYS A 40 7.90 -3.26 15.63
C CYS A 40 6.56 -3.85 15.15
N GLU A 41 5.48 -3.66 15.90
CA GLU A 41 4.14 -4.11 15.52
C GLU A 41 3.43 -3.12 14.59
N LEU A 42 2.74 -3.66 13.60
CA LEU A 42 1.86 -2.92 12.72
C LEU A 42 0.54 -2.62 13.46
N TYR A 43 0.14 -1.36 13.44
CA TYR A 43 -1.13 -0.89 13.98
C TYR A 43 -1.83 0.04 13.00
N ILE A 44 -3.15 0.11 13.10
CA ILE A 44 -3.96 1.12 12.42
C ILE A 44 -4.57 2.05 13.47
N MET A 45 -4.70 3.33 13.13
CA MET A 45 -5.44 4.28 13.96
C MET A 45 -6.93 4.13 13.67
N ASP A 46 -7.71 3.73 14.67
CA ASP A 46 -9.16 3.67 14.53
C ASP A 46 -9.74 5.09 14.51
N ALA A 47 -10.32 5.48 13.37
CA ALA A 47 -10.83 6.84 13.17
C ALA A 47 -11.99 7.22 14.11
N ASN A 48 -12.69 6.25 14.71
CA ASN A 48 -13.85 6.51 15.58
C ASN A 48 -13.46 6.75 17.03
N ILE A 49 -12.39 6.08 17.49
CA ILE A 49 -11.96 6.09 18.90
C ILE A 49 -10.54 6.63 19.10
N ASN A 50 -9.89 7.06 18.00
CA ASN A 50 -8.51 7.58 17.96
C ASN A 50 -7.52 6.71 18.76
N ALA A 51 -7.70 5.40 18.68
CA ALA A 51 -6.92 4.41 19.42
C ALA A 51 -6.11 3.54 18.46
N LYS A 52 -4.95 3.07 18.94
CA LYS A 52 -4.13 2.10 18.22
C LYS A 52 -4.83 0.75 18.21
N LYS A 53 -5.14 0.23 17.03
CA LYS A 53 -5.57 -1.15 16.84
C LYS A 53 -4.41 -1.93 16.24
N TYR A 54 -3.72 -2.69 17.08
CA TYR A 54 -2.64 -3.57 16.68
C TYR A 54 -3.18 -4.70 15.81
N LEU A 55 -2.47 -4.99 14.72
CA LEU A 55 -2.84 -6.02 13.74
C LEU A 55 -2.24 -7.38 14.07
N SER A 56 -1.44 -7.47 15.13
CA SER A 56 -0.64 -8.66 15.47
C SER A 56 0.29 -9.11 14.34
N GLU A 57 0.58 -8.21 13.40
CA GLU A 57 1.57 -8.36 12.34
C GLU A 57 2.79 -7.52 12.70
N PHE A 58 3.99 -8.04 12.43
CA PHE A 58 5.25 -7.37 12.78
C PHE A 58 6.01 -7.01 11.51
N ASP A 59 6.55 -5.79 11.47
CA ASP A 59 7.41 -5.36 10.37
C ASP A 59 8.78 -6.03 10.52
N GLN A 60 9.07 -6.98 9.62
CA GLN A 60 10.33 -7.74 9.61
C GLN A 60 11.54 -6.82 9.48
N LYS A 61 11.43 -5.75 8.67
CA LYS A 61 12.52 -4.82 8.44
C LYS A 61 12.89 -4.06 9.73
N CYS A 62 11.90 -3.61 10.51
CA CYS A 62 12.09 -3.02 11.83
C CYS A 62 12.75 -4.00 12.81
N LEU A 63 12.30 -5.26 12.85
CA LEU A 63 12.90 -6.31 13.68
C LEU A 63 14.37 -6.56 13.29
N ASP A 64 14.67 -6.61 11.99
CA ASP A 64 16.02 -6.77 11.47
C ASP A 64 16.92 -5.61 11.91
N PHE A 65 16.47 -4.37 11.78
CA PHE A 65 17.23 -3.20 12.27
C PHE A 65 17.47 -3.25 13.78
N LYS A 66 16.48 -3.67 14.56
CA LYS A 66 16.61 -3.82 16.02
C LYS A 66 17.62 -4.91 16.39
N ASN A 67 17.68 -5.99 15.61
CA ASN A 67 18.66 -7.07 15.81
C ASN A 67 20.07 -6.68 15.36
N LEU A 68 20.20 -5.84 14.32
CA LEU A 68 21.50 -5.35 13.82
C LEU A 68 22.14 -4.29 14.71
N ASN A 69 21.35 -3.58 15.52
CA ASN A 69 21.81 -2.54 16.43
C ASN A 69 22.06 -3.05 17.87
N ARG A 70 22.23 -4.37 18.02
CA ARG A 70 22.53 -5.07 19.28
C ARG A 70 24.02 -5.39 19.37
#